data_AF-A0A966UW11-F1
#
_entry.id   AF-A0A966UW11-F1
#
_cell.length_a   1.000
_cell.length_b   1.000
_cell.length_c   1.000
_cell.angle_alpha   90.00
_cell.angle_beta   90.00
_cell.angle_gamma   90.00
#
_symmetry.space_group_name_H-M   'P 1'
#
loop_
_entity.id
_entity.type
_entity.pdbx_description
1 polymer ?
#
loop_
_entity_poly.entity_id
_entity_poly.type
_entity_poly.pdbx_seq_one_letter_code
_entity_poly.pdbx_strand_id
1 'polypeptide(L)' 'DGFFETGVNEWDFAASFVIAREAGAEVLARPVWNGSKFLIVVAGPTLHKALVDLIDGSDLA' A
#
# COMPACT_ATOMS: atom_id res chain seq x y z
N ASP A 1 12.97 -0.15 -3.30
CA ASP A 1 11.96 0.77 -3.86
C ASP A 1 10.54 0.32 -3.52
N GLY A 2 10.24 0.12 -2.24
CA GLY A 2 8.88 -0.21 -1.82
C GLY A 2 8.68 -0.21 -0.30
N PHE A 3 7.43 0.01 0.10
CA PHE A 3 6.96 0.17 1.48
C PHE A 3 5.58 -0.49 1.62
N PHE A 4 5.34 -1.17 2.74
CA PHE A 4 4.00 -1.64 3.10
C PHE A 4 3.79 -1.54 4.60
N GLU A 5 2.56 -1.21 5.00
CA GLU A 5 2.17 -1.10 6.41
C GLU A 5 0.67 -1.36 6.55
N THR A 6 0.28 -2.02 7.64
CA THR A 6 -1.14 -2.24 8.00
C THR A 6 -1.48 -1.44 9.26
N GLY A 7 -2.73 -1.00 9.37
CA GLY A 7 -3.22 -0.25 10.55
C GLY A 7 -3.11 1.26 10.39
N VAL A 8 -2.88 1.71 9.16
CA VAL A 8 -2.61 3.09 8.79
C VAL A 8 -3.93 3.87 8.70
N ASN A 9 -3.95 5.12 9.18
CA ASN A 9 -5.10 6.00 8.95
C ASN A 9 -5.00 6.64 7.55
N GLU A 10 -6.14 7.05 7.00
CA GLU A 10 -6.17 7.73 5.70
C GLU A 10 -5.24 8.97 5.65
N TRP A 11 -5.24 9.77 6.71
CA TRP A 11 -4.42 10.99 6.78
C TRP A 11 -2.91 10.72 6.84
N ASP A 12 -2.49 9.52 7.24
CA ASP A 12 -1.07 9.18 7.31
C ASP A 12 -0.48 8.92 5.91
N PHE A 13 -1.29 8.48 4.93
CA PHE A 13 -0.81 8.15 3.58
C PHE A 13 -1.35 9.02 2.44
N ALA A 14 -2.48 9.71 2.62
CA ALA A 14 -3.17 10.43 1.54
C ALA A 14 -2.25 11.37 0.74
N ALA A 15 -1.44 12.19 1.43
CA ALA A 15 -0.49 13.09 0.78
C ALA A 15 0.69 12.34 0.14
N SER A 16 1.20 11.31 0.83
CA SER A 16 2.35 10.54 0.35
C SER A 16 2.06 9.79 -0.95
N PHE A 17 0.82 9.33 -1.16
CA PHE A 17 0.42 8.59 -2.36
C PHE A 17 0.48 9.45 -3.62
N VAL A 18 0.12 10.74 -3.51
CA VAL A 18 0.25 11.68 -4.64
C VAL A 18 1.71 11.82 -5.01
N ILE A 19 2.58 12.09 -4.03
CA ILE A 19 4.03 12.24 -4.25
C ILE A 19 4.62 10.96 -4.85
N ALA A 20 4.26 9.79 -4.32
CA ALA A 20 4.76 8.51 -4.79
C ALA A 20 4.34 8.23 -6.24
N ARG A 21 3.08 8.49 -6.60
CA ARG A 21 2.59 8.33 -7.98
C ARG A 21 3.31 9.25 -8.96
N GLU A 22 3.49 10.53 -8.60
CA GLU A 22 4.21 11.49 -9.45
C GLU A 22 5.71 11.14 -9.58
N ALA A 23 6.27 10.44 -8.59
CA ALA A 23 7.61 9.87 -8.66
C ALA A 23 7.67 8.54 -9.45
N GLY A 24 6.56 8.08 -10.03
CA GLY A 24 6.48 6.87 -10.86
C GLY A 24 6.26 5.56 -10.09
N ALA A 25 5.86 5.63 -8.82
CA ALA A 25 5.50 4.44 -8.04
C ALA A 25 4.02 4.06 -8.25
N GLU A 26 3.75 2.76 -8.13
CA GLU A 26 2.40 2.22 -7.96
C GLU A 26 2.04 2.20 -6.48
N VAL A 27 0.75 2.44 -6.19
CA VAL A 27 0.24 2.47 -4.82
C VAL A 27 -1.08 1.70 -4.70
N LEU A 28 -1.25 1.03 -3.57
CA LEU A 28 -2.47 0.32 -3.17
C LEU A 28 -2.83 0.74 -1.75
N ALA A 29 -4.12 1.00 -1.53
CA ALA A 29 -4.71 1.11 -0.20
C ALA A 29 -5.91 0.16 -0.13
N ARG A 30 -5.86 -0.80 0.80
CA ARG A 30 -6.93 -1.78 1.04
C ARG A 30 -7.53 -1.55 2.43
N PRO A 31 -8.86 -1.39 2.53
CA PRO A 31 -9.52 -1.30 3.83
C PRO A 31 -9.33 -2.57 4.66
N VAL A 32 -9.00 -2.40 5.93
CA VAL A 32 -8.84 -3.46 6.96
C VAL A 32 -9.53 -3.03 8.25
N TRP A 33 -9.70 -3.94 9.22
CA TRP A 33 -10.48 -3.71 10.46
C TRP A 33 -11.83 -3.03 10.20
N ASN A 34 -12.68 -3.67 9.39
CA ASN A 34 -14.00 -3.17 9.01
C ASN A 34 -13.97 -1.78 8.32
N GLY A 35 -12.85 -1.45 7.67
CA GLY A 35 -12.65 -0.20 6.93
C GLY A 35 -12.25 1.00 7.79
N SER A 36 -11.96 0.79 9.08
CA SER A 36 -11.45 1.86 9.95
C SER A 36 -9.98 2.20 9.72
N LYS A 37 -9.24 1.30 9.06
CA LYS A 37 -7.80 1.37 8.83
C LYS A 37 -7.46 0.83 7.45
N PHE A 38 -6.22 1.02 7.01
CA PHE A 38 -5.74 0.58 5.71
C PHE A 38 -4.46 -0.26 5.81
N LEU A 39 -4.37 -1.26 4.93
CA LEU A 39 -3.12 -1.83 4.45
C LEU A 39 -2.70 -1.01 3.24
N ILE A 40 -1.50 -0.44 3.28
CA ILE A 40 -0.90 0.28 2.16
C ILE A 40 0.26 -0.49 1.59
N VAL A 41 0.44 -0.41 0.27
CA VAL A 41 1.61 -0.91 -0.45
C VAL A 41 2.00 0.17 -1.44
N VAL A 42 3.29 0.52 -1.49
CA VAL A 42 3.87 1.51 -2.39
C VAL A 42 5.14 0.89 -2.95
N ALA A 43 5.29 0.81 -4.27
CA ALA A 43 6.54 0.32 -4.87
C ALA A 43 6.64 0.70 -6.34
N GLY A 44 7.85 0.56 -6.93
CA GLY A 44 8.00 0.68 -8.38
C GLY A 44 7.17 -0.36 -9.16
N PRO A 45 6.80 -0.10 -10.43
CA PRO A 45 5.82 -0.91 -11.17
C PRO A 45 6.15 -2.40 -11.26
N THR A 46 7.42 -2.75 -11.47
CA THR A 46 7.88 -4.15 -11.57
C THR A 46 7.76 -4.90 -10.24
N LEU A 47 7.94 -4.20 -9.11
CA LEU A 47 7.95 -4.80 -7.77
C LEU A 47 6.55 -4.82 -7.14
N HIS A 48 5.73 -3.81 -7.43
CA HIS A 48 4.43 -3.62 -6.78
C HIS A 48 3.54 -4.86 -6.89
N LYS A 49 3.42 -5.45 -8.10
CA LYS A 49 2.62 -6.65 -8.30
C LYS A 49 3.12 -7.84 -7.46
N ALA A 50 4.43 -8.08 -7.44
CA ALA A 50 5.00 -9.20 -6.69
C ALA A 50 4.79 -9.03 -5.17
N LEU A 51 4.87 -7.79 -4.66
CA LEU A 51 4.58 -7.51 -3.24
C LEU A 51 3.11 -7.75 -2.90
N VAL A 52 2.17 -7.27 -3.73
CA VAL A 52 0.74 -7.49 -3.50
C VAL A 52 0.41 -8.98 -3.53
N ASP A 53 0.89 -9.72 -4.53
CA ASP A 53 0.65 -11.16 -4.64
C ASP A 53 1.23 -11.92 -3.43
N LEU A 54 2.40 -11.51 -2.91
CA LEU A 54 3.01 -12.09 -1.71
C LEU A 54 2.18 -11.81 -0.44
N ILE A 55 1.71 -10.57 -0.28
CA ILE A 55 0.91 -10.16 0.88
C ILE A 55 -0.45 -10.88 0.87
N ASP A 56 -1.08 -11.01 -0.29
CA ASP A 56 -2.36 -11.71 -0.47
C ASP A 56 -2.26 -13.22 -0.17
N GLY A 57 -1.08 -13.80 -0.37
CA GLY A 57 -0.78 -15.19 0.02
C GLY A 57 -0.45 -15.37 1.51
N SER A 58 -0.43 -14.30 2.31
CA SER A 58 -0.10 -14.32 3.73
C SER A 58 -1.32 -14.02 4.61
N ASP A 59 -1.29 -14.41 5.89
CA ASP A 59 -2.33 -14.07 6.88
C ASP A 59 -2.39 -12.56 7.24
N LEU A 60 -1.66 -11.71 6.51
CA LEU A 60 -1.66 -10.25 6.67
C LEU A 60 -2.70 -9.54 5.79
N ALA A 61 -3.43 -10.29 4.95
CA ALA A 61 -4.38 -9.79 3.96
C ALA A 61 -5.74 -9.38 4.53
#